data_AF-A0A3M7NXI2-F1
#
_entry.id   AF-A0A3M7NXI2-F1
#
_cell.length_a   1.000
_cell.length_b   1.000
_cell.length_c   1.000
_cell.angle_alpha   90.00
_cell.angle_beta   90.00
_cell.angle_gamma   90.00
#
_symmetry.space_group_name_H-M   'P 1'
#
loop_
_entity.id
_entity.type
_entity.pdbx_description
1 polymer ?
#
loop_
_entity_poly.entity_id
_entity_poly.type
_entity_poly.pdbx_seq_one_letter_code
_entity_poly.pdbx_strand_id
1 'polypeptide(L)'
;MPVYLVHGFRWPRDGFTGIRVHMIVHNLEDVSSEYIQNAHSRIALLASLRKLYPDVMAELEKPPSGCIDFLEQYDPEDISENAISQPYAFVCDRVVMIAGGQNAEARANQLLHGGGGIRRASSPQRISLH
;
A
#
# COMPACT_ATOMS: atom_id res chain seq x y z
N MET A 1 6.13 15.55 6.79
CA MET A 1 5.80 14.12 6.91
C MET A 1 4.58 13.83 6.05
N PRO A 2 4.57 12.76 5.25
CA PRO A 2 3.39 12.42 4.47
C PRO A 2 2.26 11.98 5.39
N VAL A 3 1.04 12.47 5.14
CA VAL A 3 -0.18 12.04 5.83
C VAL A 3 -1.04 11.31 4.82
N TYR A 4 -1.57 10.15 5.21
CA TYR A 4 -2.36 9.30 4.32
C TYR A 4 -3.78 9.12 4.84
N LEU A 5 -4.75 9.17 3.94
CA LEU A 5 -6.07 8.56 4.12
C LEU A 5 -6.01 7.13 3.55
N VAL A 6 -6.44 6.16 4.34
CA VAL A 6 -6.24 4.75 4.07
C VAL A 6 -7.55 4.00 4.28
N HIS A 7 -7.86 3.11 3.35
CA HIS A 7 -8.84 2.05 3.53
C HIS A 7 -8.12 0.70 3.43
N GLY A 8 -8.45 -0.22 4.34
CA GLY A 8 -7.68 -1.43 4.55
C GLY A 8 -7.88 -1.99 5.95
N PHE A 9 -7.08 -2.99 6.30
CA PHE A 9 -7.09 -3.61 7.62
C PHE A 9 -5.69 -3.62 8.24
N ARG A 10 -5.66 -3.64 9.58
CA ARG A 10 -4.42 -3.79 10.35
C ARG A 10 -3.92 -5.22 10.25
N TRP A 11 -2.64 -5.37 9.95
CA TRP A 11 -1.92 -6.63 10.00
C TRP A 11 -0.92 -6.57 11.15
N PRO A 12 -1.12 -7.36 12.24
CA PRO A 12 -0.17 -7.38 13.34
C PRO A 12 1.21 -7.86 12.89
N ARG A 13 2.26 -7.28 13.46
CA ARG A 13 3.64 -7.71 13.23
C ARG A 13 3.88 -9.10 13.82
N ASP A 14 3.34 -9.31 15.03
CA ASP A 14 3.49 -10.52 15.85
C ASP A 14 2.23 -11.40 15.86
N GLY A 15 2.35 -12.57 16.50
CA GLY A 15 1.27 -13.55 16.65
C GLY A 15 1.20 -14.55 15.49
N PHE A 16 0.37 -15.59 15.65
CA PHE A 16 0.28 -16.71 14.70
C PHE A 16 -0.18 -16.31 13.29
N THR A 17 -0.89 -15.19 13.17
CA THR A 17 -1.33 -14.61 11.87
C THR A 17 -0.56 -13.35 11.50
N GLY A 18 0.52 -13.04 12.23
CA GLY A 18 1.30 -11.83 12.04
C GLY A 18 2.26 -11.88 10.86
N ILE A 19 2.74 -10.71 10.45
CA ILE A 19 3.65 -10.52 9.30
C ILE A 19 4.90 -11.40 9.44
N ARG A 20 5.53 -11.40 10.63
CA ARG A 20 6.76 -12.18 10.87
C ARG A 20 6.53 -13.69 10.69
N VAL A 21 5.41 -14.23 11.17
CA VAL A 21 5.07 -15.65 11.02
C VAL A 21 4.72 -15.97 9.56
N HIS A 22 3.96 -15.10 8.88
CA HIS A 22 3.63 -15.25 7.46
C HIS A 22 4.89 -15.38 6.60
N MET A 23 5.88 -14.52 6.83
CA MET A 23 7.15 -14.57 6.10
C MET A 23 7.90 -15.88 6.32
N ILE A 24 7.96 -16.37 7.56
CA ILE A 24 8.65 -17.63 7.91
C ILE A 24 7.92 -18.83 7.26
N VAL A 25 6.60 -18.94 7.46
CA VAL A 25 5.81 -20.08 6.98
C VAL A 25 5.82 -20.19 5.46
N HIS A 26 5.92 -19.06 4.77
CA HIS A 26 5.92 -19.01 3.31
C HIS A 26 7.31 -18.82 2.68
N ASN A 27 8.38 -18.92 3.47
CA ASN A 27 9.78 -18.79 3.03
C ASN A 27 10.04 -17.51 2.21
N LEU A 28 9.59 -16.36 2.71
CA LEU A 28 9.72 -15.07 2.04
C LEU A 28 11.03 -14.38 2.46
N GLU A 29 12.15 -14.83 1.90
CA GLU A 29 13.50 -14.36 2.27
C GLU A 29 13.78 -12.89 1.93
N ASP A 30 13.15 -12.38 0.85
CA ASP A 30 13.33 -11.00 0.38
C ASP A 30 12.45 -9.97 1.12
N VAL A 31 11.66 -10.40 2.11
CA VAL A 31 10.77 -9.52 2.85
C VAL A 31 11.48 -9.02 4.12
N SER A 32 11.43 -7.71 4.34
CA SER A 32 11.72 -7.11 5.64
C SER A 32 10.44 -7.06 6.46
N SER A 33 10.41 -7.76 7.60
CA SER A 33 9.28 -7.69 8.53
C SER A 33 9.10 -6.28 9.06
N GLU A 34 10.21 -5.54 9.21
CA GLU A 34 10.19 -4.19 9.79
C GLU A 34 9.88 -3.08 8.80
N TYR A 35 9.91 -3.39 7.50
CA TYR A 35 9.59 -2.43 6.47
C TYR A 35 9.02 -3.13 5.25
N ILE A 36 7.71 -3.40 5.29
CA ILE A 36 6.99 -4.10 4.22
C ILE A 36 6.65 -3.19 3.04
N GLN A 37 6.71 -1.86 3.22
CA GLN A 37 6.48 -0.89 2.14
C GLN A 37 7.61 -0.80 1.10
N ASN A 38 8.81 -1.33 1.40
CA ASN A 38 9.89 -1.34 0.41
C ASN A 38 9.51 -2.18 -0.83
N ALA A 39 10.19 -1.93 -1.96
CA ALA A 39 9.85 -2.56 -3.22
C ALA A 39 9.95 -4.10 -3.21
N HIS A 40 10.99 -4.65 -2.59
CA HIS A 40 11.22 -6.09 -2.52
C HIS A 40 10.16 -6.78 -1.67
N SER A 41 9.92 -6.25 -0.46
CA SER A 41 8.88 -6.72 0.45
C SER A 41 7.50 -6.70 -0.21
N ARG A 42 7.14 -5.56 -0.84
CA ARG A 42 5.85 -5.41 -1.54
C ARG A 42 5.65 -6.49 -2.60
N ILE A 43 6.64 -6.71 -3.45
CA ILE A 43 6.55 -7.68 -4.55
C ILE A 43 6.39 -9.09 -3.99
N ALA A 44 7.23 -9.49 -3.04
CA ALA A 44 7.22 -10.83 -2.47
C ALA A 44 5.94 -11.11 -1.68
N LEU A 45 5.45 -10.16 -0.87
CA LEU A 45 4.20 -10.30 -0.13
C LEU A 45 2.99 -10.37 -1.06
N LEU A 46 2.88 -9.50 -2.05
CA LEU A 46 1.77 -9.56 -3.02
C LEU A 46 1.78 -10.87 -3.80
N ALA A 47 2.96 -11.36 -4.21
CA ALA A 47 3.09 -12.66 -4.87
C ALA A 47 2.63 -13.81 -3.96
N SER A 48 3.01 -13.77 -2.67
CA SER A 48 2.56 -14.74 -1.67
C SER A 48 1.04 -14.70 -1.49
N LEU A 49 0.44 -13.52 -1.32
CA LEU A 49 -1.01 -13.37 -1.14
C LEU A 49 -1.80 -13.84 -2.36
N ARG A 50 -1.35 -13.52 -3.58
CA ARG A 50 -1.98 -14.00 -4.83
C ARG A 50 -1.89 -15.51 -4.98
N LYS A 51 -0.80 -16.12 -4.51
CA LYS A 51 -0.62 -17.58 -4.51
C LYS A 51 -1.54 -18.27 -3.51
N LEU A 52 -1.69 -17.72 -2.31
CA LEU A 52 -2.45 -18.32 -1.22
C LEU A 52 -3.97 -18.07 -1.34
N TYR A 53 -4.36 -16.90 -1.82
CA TYR A 53 -5.74 -16.43 -1.86
C TYR A 53 -6.10 -15.88 -3.26
N PRO A 54 -6.02 -16.69 -4.32
CA PRO A 54 -6.21 -16.21 -5.69
C PRO A 54 -7.59 -15.58 -5.91
N ASP A 55 -8.65 -16.19 -5.39
CA ASP A 55 -10.03 -15.69 -5.57
C ASP A 55 -10.24 -14.36 -4.82
N VAL A 56 -9.72 -14.25 -3.61
CA VAL A 56 -9.82 -13.02 -2.80
C VAL A 56 -9.04 -11.89 -3.46
N MET A 57 -7.81 -12.15 -3.90
CA MET A 57 -6.99 -11.15 -4.59
C MET A 57 -7.61 -10.73 -5.92
N ALA A 58 -8.23 -11.67 -6.65
CA ALA A 58 -8.95 -11.35 -7.88
C ALA A 58 -10.14 -10.41 -7.64
N GLU A 59 -10.87 -10.53 -6.53
CA GLU A 59 -11.92 -9.58 -6.17
C GLU A 59 -11.36 -8.22 -5.73
N LEU A 60 -10.31 -8.22 -4.91
CA LEU A 60 -9.71 -7.00 -4.36
C LEU A 60 -9.03 -6.13 -5.43
N GLU A 61 -8.45 -6.74 -6.47
CA GLU A 61 -7.74 -6.02 -7.54
C GLU A 61 -8.68 -5.54 -8.66
N LYS A 62 -9.99 -5.77 -8.56
CA LYS A 62 -10.97 -5.18 -9.47
C LYS A 62 -11.16 -3.68 -9.20
N PRO A 63 -11.64 -2.91 -10.19
CA PRO A 63 -12.14 -1.56 -9.95
C PRO A 63 -13.25 -1.57 -8.88
N PRO A 64 -13.33 -0.55 -7.98
CA PRO A 64 -12.63 0.73 -8.05
C PRO A 64 -11.29 0.79 -7.31
N SER A 65 -10.90 -0.26 -6.55
CA SER A 65 -9.61 -0.29 -5.84
C SER A 65 -8.47 -0.44 -6.85
N GLY A 66 -8.48 -1.51 -7.65
CA GLY A 66 -7.53 -1.74 -8.73
C GLY A 66 -6.12 -2.13 -8.30
N CYS A 67 -5.77 -2.00 -7.01
CA CYS A 67 -4.52 -2.48 -6.46
C CYS A 67 -4.56 -2.62 -4.93
N ILE A 68 -3.86 -3.64 -4.43
CA ILE A 68 -3.49 -3.74 -3.02
C ILE A 68 -2.09 -3.16 -2.82
N ASP A 69 -1.90 -2.42 -1.73
CA ASP A 69 -0.61 -1.91 -1.30
C ASP A 69 -0.46 -2.03 0.23
N PHE A 70 0.74 -1.72 0.74
CA PHE A 70 1.04 -1.75 2.17
C PHE A 70 1.36 -0.36 2.71
N LEU A 71 1.06 -0.14 3.99
CA LEU A 71 1.43 1.06 4.72
C LEU A 71 1.98 0.73 6.11
N GLU A 72 3.09 1.32 6.51
CA GLU A 72 3.59 1.18 7.88
C GLU A 72 2.74 2.00 8.85
N GLN A 73 2.54 1.47 10.06
CA GLN A 73 2.15 2.33 11.17
C GLN A 73 3.31 3.26 11.49
N TYR A 74 2.97 4.52 11.75
CA TYR A 74 3.92 5.51 12.23
C TYR A 74 3.28 6.32 13.35
N ASP A 75 4.00 6.43 14.47
CA ASP A 75 3.65 7.30 15.59
C ASP A 75 4.80 8.30 15.79
N PRO A 76 4.58 9.60 15.52
CA PRO A 76 5.63 10.62 15.70
C PRO A 76 6.00 10.87 17.16
N GLU A 77 5.13 10.50 18.11
CA GLU A 77 5.36 10.71 19.54
C GLU A 77 6.13 9.54 20.17
N ASP A 78 6.21 8.39 19.48
CA ASP A 78 6.98 7.23 19.91
C ASP A 78 8.47 7.41 19.58
N ILE A 79 9.24 7.72 20.61
CA ILE A 79 10.71 7.81 20.58
C ILE A 79 11.39 6.63 21.27
N SER A 80 10.64 5.56 21.56
CA SER A 80 11.18 4.37 22.22
C SER A 80 12.08 3.57 21.26
N GLU A 81 12.82 2.60 21.80
CA GLU A 81 13.58 1.64 20.99
C GLU A 81 12.68 0.82 20.05
N ASN A 82 11.39 0.70 20.39
CA ASN A 82 10.40 -0.01 19.59
C ASN A 82 9.79 0.84 18.48
N ALA A 83 10.16 2.13 18.36
CA ALA A 83 9.60 3.04 17.36
C ALA A 83 9.76 2.52 15.92
N ILE A 84 10.81 1.73 15.65
CA ILE A 84 11.11 1.09 14.36
C ILE A 84 10.18 -0.12 14.09
N SER A 85 9.68 -0.77 15.14
CA SER A 85 8.88 -2.00 15.08
C SER A 85 7.47 -1.74 15.63
N GLN A 86 6.75 -0.81 15.01
CA GLN A 86 5.35 -0.57 15.34
C GLN A 86 4.54 -1.87 15.25
N PRO A 87 3.53 -2.04 16.15
CA PRO A 87 2.84 -3.33 16.29
C PRO A 87 2.01 -3.73 15.06
N TYR A 88 1.70 -2.78 14.17
CA TYR A 88 0.92 -3.02 12.97
C TYR A 88 1.60 -2.45 11.73
N ALA A 89 1.31 -3.10 10.60
CA ALA A 89 1.26 -2.44 9.31
C ALA A 89 -0.16 -2.60 8.75
N PHE A 90 -0.42 -2.04 7.58
CA PHE A 90 -1.74 -2.09 6.95
C PHE A 90 -1.66 -2.74 5.58
N VAL A 91 -2.65 -3.58 5.28
CA VAL A 91 -2.94 -4.04 3.93
C VAL A 91 -4.09 -3.19 3.41
N CYS A 92 -3.84 -2.48 2.32
CA CYS A 92 -4.68 -1.37 1.88
C CYS A 92 -5.15 -1.61 0.46
N ASP A 93 -6.46 -1.49 0.23
CA ASP A 93 -7.04 -1.42 -1.11
C ASP A 93 -7.07 0.04 -1.64
N ARG A 94 -6.85 1.02 -0.75
CA ARG A 94 -6.75 2.42 -1.11
C ARG A 94 -5.78 3.15 -0.18
N VAL A 95 -4.80 3.82 -0.78
CA VAL A 95 -3.84 4.68 -0.08
C VAL A 95 -3.77 6.03 -0.79
N VAL A 96 -4.04 7.11 -0.05
CA VAL A 96 -4.11 8.46 -0.60
C VAL A 96 -3.28 9.38 0.27
N MET A 97 -2.23 9.97 -0.29
CA MET A 97 -1.50 11.03 0.41
C MET A 97 -2.31 12.32 0.39
N ILE A 98 -2.63 12.85 1.57
CA ILE A 98 -3.44 14.07 1.76
C ILE A 98 -2.62 15.28 2.21
N ALA A 99 -1.41 15.06 2.75
CA ALA A 99 -0.47 16.14 3.04
C ALA A 99 0.99 15.67 2.85
N GLY A 100 1.90 16.60 2.59
CA GLY A 100 3.35 16.36 2.60
C GLY A 100 3.99 15.91 1.28
N GLY A 101 3.26 15.88 0.16
CA GLY A 101 3.79 15.56 -1.17
C GLY A 101 3.37 16.58 -2.23
N GLN A 102 4.15 16.67 -3.32
CA GLN A 102 3.76 17.45 -4.50
C GLN A 102 2.43 16.88 -5.03
N ASN A 103 1.35 17.66 -4.93
CA ASN A 103 -0.03 17.31 -5.32
C ASN A 103 -0.87 16.50 -4.30
N ALA A 104 -0.49 16.43 -3.02
CA ALA A 104 -1.28 15.71 -2.01
C ALA A 104 -2.71 16.28 -1.86
N GLU A 105 -2.85 17.61 -1.80
CA GLU A 105 -4.16 18.28 -1.70
C GLU A 105 -5.02 18.10 -2.95
N ALA A 106 -4.41 18.17 -4.14
CA ALA A 106 -5.12 17.97 -5.41
C ALA A 106 -5.67 16.52 -5.52
N ARG A 107 -4.87 15.53 -5.10
CA ARG A 107 -5.31 14.12 -5.04
C ARG A 107 -6.39 13.89 -4.01
N ALA A 108 -6.25 14.46 -2.81
CA ALA A 108 -7.25 14.38 -1.76
C ALA A 108 -8.60 14.95 -2.24
N ASN A 109 -8.59 16.14 -2.83
CA ASN A 109 -9.80 16.80 -3.34
C ASN A 109 -10.46 16.02 -4.47
N GLN A 110 -9.69 15.45 -5.41
CA GLN A 110 -10.23 14.63 -6.49
C GLN A 110 -10.94 13.36 -5.98
N LEU A 111 -10.47 12.78 -4.87
CA LEU A 111 -11.05 11.56 -4.30
C LEU A 111 -12.25 11.83 -3.38
N LEU A 112 -12.22 12.95 -2.64
CA LEU A 112 -13.33 13.35 -1.77
C LEU A 112 -14.54 13.88 -2.57
N HIS A 113 -14.31 14.45 -3.76
CA HIS A 113 -15.37 15.06 -4.59
C HIS A 113 -15.69 14.28 -5.87
N GLY A 114 -14.92 13.26 -6.24
CA GLY A 114 -14.93 12.63 -7.56
C GLY A 114 -15.42 11.18 -7.60
N GLY A 115 -16.69 10.95 -7.32
CA GLY A 115 -17.40 9.71 -7.71
C GLY A 115 -17.72 9.63 -9.20
N GLY A 116 -16.73 9.84 -10.08
CA GLY A 116 -16.98 9.91 -11.53
C GLY A 116 -15.75 9.63 -12.38
N GLY A 117 -15.70 8.41 -12.94
CA GLY A 117 -15.12 8.07 -14.24
C GLY A 117 -13.66 8.48 -14.50
N ILE A 118 -12.76 7.50 -14.46
CA ILE A 118 -11.40 7.60 -15.00
C ILE A 118 -11.46 8.00 -16.49
N ARG A 119 -11.14 9.25 -16.83
CA ARG A 119 -10.67 9.60 -18.18
C ARG A 119 -9.14 9.53 -18.17
N ARG A 120 -8.58 8.51 -18.82
CA ARG A 120 -7.15 8.44 -19.15
C ARG A 120 -6.78 9.72 -19.91
N ALA A 121 -5.80 10.45 -19.39
CA ALA A 121 -5.16 11.53 -20.14
C ALA A 121 -4.49 10.91 -21.39
N SER A 122 -4.95 11.33 -22.56
CA SER A 122 -4.35 10.99 -23.86
C SER A 122 -2.93 11.54 -23.95
N SER A 123 -1.98 10.70 -24.37
CA SER A 123 -0.60 11.08 -24.63
C SER A 123 -0.50 12.23 -25.65
N PRO A 124 0.45 13.18 -25.50
CA PRO A 124 0.65 14.23 -26.48
C PRO A 124 1.28 13.66 -27.77
N GLN A 125 0.64 13.90 -28.91
CA GLN A 125 1.18 13.60 -30.23
C GLN A 125 2.49 14.36 -30.46
N ARG A 126 3.55 13.63 -30.86
CA ARG A 126 4.78 14.22 -31.40
C ARG A 126 4.46 14.92 -32.73
N ILE A 127 4.83 16.19 -32.81
CA ILE A 127 4.85 16.99 -34.03
C ILE A 127 5.92 16.40 -34.97
N SER A 128 5.52 16.04 -36.19
CA SER A 128 6.44 15.73 -37.29
C SER A 128 6.80 17.03 -37.98
N LEU A 129 8.09 17.39 -38.00
CA LEU A 129 8.60 18.49 -38.82
C LEU A 129 8.99 17.91 -40.19
N HIS A 130 8.48 18.55 -41.24
CA HIS A 130 8.93 18.37 -42.63
C HIS A 130 10.28 19.05 -42.85
#